data_AF-A0A920JBQ9-F1
#
_entry.id   AF-A0A920JBQ9-F1
#
_cell.length_a   1.000
_cell.length_b   1.000
_cell.length_c   1.000
_cell.angle_alpha   90.00
_cell.angle_beta   90.00
_cell.angle_gamma   90.00
#
_symmetry.space_group_name_H-M   'P 1'
#
loop_
_entity.id
_entity.type
_entity.pdbx_description
1 polymer ?
#
loop_
_entity_poly.entity_id
_entity_poly.type
_entity_poly.pdbx_seq_one_letter_code
_entity_poly.pdbx_strand_id
1 'polypeptide(L)'
;MIPEDQWSHFKLGYAPDGWTKTEEFLKGKGHPPPLLTRTGLSKTNEENGRRYDRFRNRLLFPVHDVRGRCIGFGGRVITKEISKYLNSPETPYYRKSLVLYGLYQGFGGNSKKPGNHLC
;
A
#
# COMPACT_ATOMS: atom_id res chain seq x y z
N MET A 1 19.03 12.08 3.12
CA MET A 1 18.47 10.76 3.50
C MET A 1 17.19 11.01 4.29
N ILE A 2 16.15 10.18 4.14
CA ILE A 2 14.91 10.35 4.93
C ILE A 2 15.20 9.88 6.38
N PRO A 3 14.91 10.70 7.41
CA PRO A 3 15.16 10.33 8.82
C PRO A 3 14.39 9.09 9.29
N GLU A 4 14.89 8.42 10.33
CA GLU A 4 14.33 7.13 10.77
C GLU A 4 12.93 7.19 11.33
N ASP A 5 12.71 8.18 12.18
CA ASP A 5 11.41 8.54 12.70
C ASP A 5 10.39 8.76 11.58
N GLN A 6 10.80 9.29 10.41
CA GLN A 6 9.90 9.55 9.30
C GLN A 6 9.48 8.27 8.57
N TRP A 7 10.40 7.36 8.24
CA TRP A 7 9.99 6.11 7.60
C TRP A 7 9.23 5.19 8.55
N SER A 8 9.51 5.26 9.85
CA SER A 8 8.74 4.57 10.90
C SER A 8 7.33 5.16 11.06
N HIS A 9 7.20 6.47 11.16
CA HIS A 9 5.91 7.17 11.32
C HIS A 9 4.95 6.93 10.16
N PHE A 10 5.47 6.93 8.93
CA PHE A 10 4.70 6.61 7.73
C PHE A 10 4.64 5.10 7.41
N LYS A 11 5.33 4.27 8.20
CA LYS A 11 5.41 2.81 8.03
C LYS A 11 5.86 2.38 6.64
N LEU A 12 6.82 3.10 6.06
CA LEU A 12 7.32 2.79 4.72
C LEU A 12 7.87 1.36 4.68
N GLY A 13 7.63 0.66 3.57
CA GLY A 13 8.02 -0.74 3.41
C GLY A 13 8.55 -1.02 2.01
N TYR A 14 8.91 -2.27 1.76
CA TYR A 14 9.37 -2.73 0.44
C TYR A 14 8.62 -3.99 0.03
N ALA A 15 8.08 -4.00 -1.17
CA ALA A 15 7.59 -5.20 -1.83
C ALA A 15 8.77 -5.85 -2.57
N PRO A 16 9.20 -7.06 -2.16
CA PRO A 16 10.25 -7.80 -2.86
C PRO A 16 9.92 -8.01 -4.33
N ASP A 17 10.95 -8.22 -5.14
CA ASP A 17 10.76 -8.72 -6.49
C ASP A 17 10.31 -10.19 -6.45
N GLY A 18 9.46 -10.57 -7.40
CA GLY A 18 8.86 -11.90 -7.49
C GLY A 18 7.37 -11.86 -7.73
N TRP A 19 6.86 -12.89 -8.41
CA TRP A 19 5.45 -12.92 -8.84
C TRP A 19 4.47 -13.32 -7.73
N THR A 20 4.93 -13.96 -6.64
CA THR A 20 4.07 -14.62 -5.65
C THR A 20 4.58 -14.49 -4.20
N LYS A 21 5.52 -13.58 -3.92
CA LYS A 21 6.17 -13.46 -2.59
C LYS A 21 5.21 -13.05 -1.49
N THR A 22 4.38 -12.06 -1.76
CA THR A 22 3.33 -11.56 -0.86
C THR A 22 2.29 -12.65 -0.65
N GLU A 23 1.87 -13.30 -1.74
CA GLU A 23 0.92 -14.40 -1.67
C GLU A 23 1.42 -15.58 -0.83
N GLU A 24 2.63 -16.06 -1.08
CA GLU A 24 3.27 -17.15 -0.34
C GLU A 24 3.36 -16.83 1.16
N PHE A 25 3.80 -15.61 1.48
CA PHE A 25 3.92 -15.14 2.86
C PHE A 25 2.56 -15.15 3.57
N LEU A 26 1.53 -14.53 2.97
CA LEU A 26 0.20 -14.43 3.57
C LEU A 26 -0.52 -15.77 3.65
N LYS A 27 -0.32 -16.64 2.65
CA LYS A 27 -0.81 -18.03 2.70
C LYS A 27 -0.17 -18.79 3.87
N GLY A 28 1.13 -18.62 4.11
CA GLY A 28 1.81 -19.17 5.28
C GLY A 28 1.30 -18.63 6.62
N LYS A 29 0.63 -17.47 6.60
CA LYS A 29 -0.07 -16.89 7.76
C LYS A 29 -1.55 -17.27 7.85
N GLY A 30 -2.03 -18.16 6.98
CA GLY A 30 -3.42 -18.63 6.99
C GLY A 30 -4.40 -17.72 6.25
N HIS A 31 -3.93 -16.72 5.50
CA HIS A 31 -4.80 -15.88 4.69
C HIS A 31 -5.10 -16.53 3.32
N PRO A 32 -6.38 -16.76 2.98
CA PRO A 32 -6.73 -17.48 1.76
C PRO A 32 -6.56 -16.58 0.52
N PRO A 33 -6.15 -17.13 -0.64
CA PRO A 33 -5.86 -16.32 -1.82
C PRO A 33 -7.00 -15.40 -2.34
N PRO A 34 -8.30 -15.77 -2.26
CA PRO A 34 -9.39 -14.86 -2.63
C PRO A 34 -9.41 -13.56 -1.80
N LEU A 35 -8.94 -13.61 -0.55
CA LEU A 35 -8.84 -12.42 0.30
C LEU A 35 -7.83 -11.42 -0.29
N LEU A 36 -6.70 -11.90 -0.82
CA LEU A 36 -5.64 -11.05 -1.37
C LEU A 36 -6.10 -10.31 -2.63
N THR A 37 -6.91 -10.96 -3.48
CA THR A 37 -7.51 -10.28 -4.63
C THR A 37 -8.53 -9.25 -4.17
N ARG A 38 -9.37 -9.57 -3.18
CA ARG A 38 -10.38 -8.66 -2.63
C ARG A 38 -9.77 -7.43 -1.95
N THR A 39 -8.59 -7.56 -1.35
CA THR A 39 -7.84 -6.44 -0.75
C THR A 39 -6.90 -5.74 -1.73
N GLY A 40 -6.85 -6.20 -2.99
CA GLY A 40 -6.01 -5.62 -4.03
C GLY A 40 -4.52 -5.88 -3.86
N LEU A 41 -4.13 -6.85 -3.03
CA LEU A 41 -2.73 -7.29 -2.86
C LEU A 41 -2.26 -8.19 -4.00
N SER A 42 -3.18 -8.90 -4.65
CA SER A 42 -2.91 -9.72 -5.82
C SER A 42 -3.86 -9.39 -6.98
N LYS A 43 -3.45 -9.73 -8.20
CA LYS A 43 -4.27 -9.68 -9.41
C LYS A 43 -4.29 -11.04 -10.07
N THR A 44 -5.40 -11.39 -10.71
CA THR A 44 -5.50 -12.56 -11.59
C THR A 44 -5.23 -12.12 -13.03
N ASN A 45 -4.38 -12.84 -13.74
CA ASN A 45 -4.18 -12.70 -15.18
C ASN A 45 -5.43 -13.24 -15.90
N GLU A 46 -6.04 -12.43 -16.76
CA GLU A 46 -7.30 -12.76 -17.44
C GLU A 46 -7.14 -13.84 -18.51
N GLU A 47 -5.96 -13.97 -19.12
CA GLU A 47 -5.70 -14.94 -20.20
C GLU A 47 -5.43 -16.35 -19.66
N ASN A 48 -4.66 -16.46 -18.59
CA ASN A 48 -4.20 -17.76 -18.08
C ASN A 48 -4.68 -18.10 -16.67
N GLY A 49 -5.48 -17.23 -16.04
CA GLY A 49 -6.05 -17.43 -14.71
C GLY A 49 -5.03 -17.42 -13.56
N ARG A 50 -3.74 -17.19 -13.84
CA ARG A 50 -2.69 -17.19 -12.81
C ARG A 50 -2.77 -15.92 -11.98
N ARG A 51 -2.70 -16.08 -10.66
CA ARG A 51 -2.63 -14.97 -9.72
C ARG A 51 -1.19 -14.56 -9.50
N TYR A 52 -0.98 -13.27 -9.28
CA TYR A 52 0.32 -12.69 -9.00
C TYR A 52 0.21 -11.47 -8.08
N ASP A 53 1.30 -11.16 -7.39
CA ASP A 53 1.46 -10.01 -6.53
C ASP A 53 1.28 -8.71 -7.32
N ARG A 54 0.43 -7.81 -6.80
CA ARG A 54 0.21 -6.50 -7.43
C ARG A 54 1.45 -5.61 -7.31
N PHE A 55 2.05 -5.58 -6.11
CA PHE A 55 3.22 -4.78 -5.82
C PHE A 55 4.46 -5.66 -5.85
N ARG A 56 5.41 -5.33 -6.71
CA ARG A 56 6.65 -6.07 -6.92
C ARG A 56 7.77 -5.08 -7.15
N ASN A 57 8.91 -5.29 -6.52
CA ASN A 57 10.09 -4.42 -6.62
C ASN A 57 9.79 -2.92 -6.40
N ARG A 58 8.99 -2.61 -5.37
CA ARG A 58 8.45 -1.28 -5.11
C ARG A 58 8.62 -0.86 -3.66
N LEU A 59 9.01 0.40 -3.45
CA LEU A 59 8.86 1.06 -2.15
C LEU A 59 7.36 1.25 -1.90
N LEU A 60 6.88 0.76 -0.76
CA LEU A 60 5.49 0.80 -0.34
C LEU A 60 5.23 1.98 0.59
N PHE A 61 4.14 2.66 0.32
CA PHE A 61 3.56 3.75 1.11
C PHE A 61 2.19 3.27 1.61
N PRO A 62 2.09 2.76 2.85
CA PRO A 62 0.82 2.29 3.37
C PRO A 62 -0.19 3.44 3.49
N VAL A 63 -1.37 3.22 2.95
CA VAL A 63 -2.49 4.15 3.02
C VAL A 63 -3.32 3.80 4.24
N HIS A 64 -3.55 4.78 5.10
CA HIS A 64 -4.30 4.60 6.34
C HIS A 64 -5.67 5.29 6.25
N ASP A 65 -6.67 4.71 6.89
CA ASP A 65 -7.92 5.41 7.17
C ASP A 65 -7.75 6.42 8.33
N VAL A 66 -8.81 7.18 8.64
CA VAL A 66 -8.81 8.16 9.73
C VAL A 66 -8.55 7.58 11.12
N ARG A 67 -8.66 6.25 11.28
CA ARG A 67 -8.38 5.51 12.53
C ARG A 67 -7.00 4.87 12.53
N GLY A 68 -6.18 5.07 11.50
CA GLY A 68 -4.85 4.51 11.40
C GLY A 68 -4.79 3.05 10.97
N ARG A 69 -5.89 2.49 10.43
CA ARG A 69 -5.89 1.13 9.86
C ARG A 69 -5.34 1.19 8.44
N CYS A 70 -4.42 0.30 8.10
CA CYS A 70 -3.93 0.19 6.72
C CYS A 70 -5.04 -0.37 5.83
N ILE A 71 -5.43 0.38 4.80
CA ILE A 71 -6.54 0.06 3.89
C ILE A 71 -6.07 -0.14 2.44
N GLY A 72 -4.81 0.17 2.13
CA GLY A 72 -4.24 0.02 0.80
C GLY A 72 -2.78 0.46 0.77
N PHE A 73 -2.19 0.47 -0.41
CA PHE A 73 -0.80 0.84 -0.62
C PHE A 73 -0.63 1.71 -1.87
N GLY A 74 0.23 2.71 -1.78
CA GLY A 74 0.94 3.27 -2.92
C GLY A 74 2.29 2.56 -3.09
N GLY A 75 2.76 2.40 -4.32
CA GLY A 75 3.98 1.67 -4.64
C GLY A 75 4.81 2.40 -5.67
N ARG A 76 5.99 2.89 -5.27
CA ARG A 76 6.95 3.55 -6.18
C ARG A 76 7.99 2.56 -6.66
N VAL A 77 8.20 2.48 -7.97
CA VAL A 77 9.24 1.63 -8.55
C VAL A 77 10.63 2.06 -8.09
N ILE A 78 11.50 1.09 -7.80
CA ILE A 78 12.92 1.32 -7.45
C ILE A 78 13.80 1.37 -8.71
N THR A 79 13.42 0.64 -9.75
CA THR A 79 14.12 0.54 -11.05
C THR A 79 13.37 1.27 -12.17
N LYS A 80 13.83 1.15 -13.42
CA LYS A 80 13.20 1.77 -14.60
C LYS A 80 12.01 0.94 -15.13
N GLU A 81 10.95 0.77 -14.35
CA GLU A 81 9.67 0.24 -14.87
C GLU A 81 8.78 1.35 -15.45
N ILE A 82 7.82 0.94 -16.29
CA ILE A 82 6.91 1.81 -17.04
C ILE A 82 6.02 2.66 -16.13
N SER A 83 5.53 2.10 -15.02
CA SER A 83 4.68 2.84 -14.08
C SER A 83 5.44 3.27 -12.83
N LYS A 84 5.74 4.58 -12.75
CA LYS A 84 6.46 5.20 -11.62
C LYS A 84 5.75 4.99 -10.28
N TYR A 85 4.42 5.06 -10.28
CA TYR A 85 3.57 4.88 -9.10
C TYR A 85 2.39 3.95 -9.42
N LEU A 86 2.18 2.97 -8.54
CA LEU A 86 1.05 2.07 -8.58
C LEU A 86 0.27 2.20 -7.27
N ASN A 87 -1.04 2.42 -7.34
CA ASN A 87 -1.89 2.39 -6.15
C ASN A 87 -2.66 1.07 -6.07
N SER A 88 -3.13 0.73 -4.87
CA SER A 88 -4.20 -0.24 -4.69
C SER A 88 -5.38 0.08 -5.61
N PRO A 89 -6.07 -0.93 -6.17
CA PRO A 89 -7.33 -0.71 -6.86
C PRO A 89 -8.40 -0.30 -5.85
N GLU A 90 -9.57 0.11 -6.33
CA GLU A 90 -10.74 0.24 -5.47
C GLU A 90 -11.04 -1.09 -4.75
N THR A 91 -11.29 -1.04 -3.45
CA THR A 91 -11.66 -2.20 -2.62
C THR A 91 -12.80 -1.82 -1.67
N PRO A 92 -13.43 -2.77 -0.97
CA PRO A 92 -14.38 -2.45 0.09
C PRO A 92 -13.81 -1.56 1.21
N TYR A 93 -12.47 -1.48 1.34
CA TYR A 93 -11.79 -0.72 2.38
C TYR A 93 -11.11 0.55 1.86
N TYR A 94 -10.83 0.64 0.56
CA TYR A 94 -10.10 1.73 -0.06
C TYR A 94 -10.87 2.28 -1.25
N ARG A 95 -11.27 3.55 -1.13
CA ARG A 95 -11.82 4.35 -2.22
C ARG A 95 -10.97 5.58 -2.43
N LYS A 96 -10.31 5.70 -3.59
CA LYS A 96 -9.30 6.74 -3.82
C LYS A 96 -9.83 8.15 -3.62
N SER A 97 -11.09 8.39 -4.00
CA SER A 97 -11.75 9.70 -3.86
C SER A 97 -12.07 10.11 -2.42
N LEU A 98 -12.05 9.17 -1.47
CA LEU A 98 -12.43 9.40 -0.07
C LEU A 98 -11.25 9.32 0.89
N VAL A 99 -10.03 9.17 0.37
CA VAL A 99 -8.85 8.93 1.18
C VAL A 99 -7.80 9.99 0.87
N LEU A 100 -7.36 10.67 1.91
CA LEU A 100 -6.24 11.59 1.88
C LEU A 100 -5.03 10.93 2.56
N TYR A 101 -3.97 10.67 1.79
CA TYR A 101 -2.74 10.10 2.32
C TYR A 101 -2.11 11.02 3.38
N GLY A 102 -1.61 10.45 4.48
CA GLY A 102 -0.99 11.20 5.56
C GLY A 102 -1.96 11.91 6.52
N LEU A 103 -3.27 11.85 6.27
CA LEU A 103 -4.27 12.49 7.15
C LEU A 103 -4.19 11.97 8.59
N TYR A 104 -4.10 10.64 8.76
CA TYR A 104 -3.94 10.02 10.08
C TYR A 104 -2.64 10.46 10.77
N GLN A 105 -1.53 10.46 10.04
CA GLN A 105 -0.22 10.89 10.53
C GLN A 105 -0.24 12.37 10.95
N GLY A 106 -1.01 13.21 10.26
CA GLY A 106 -1.15 14.64 10.54
C GLY A 106 -1.91 14.94 11.83
N PHE A 107 -2.78 14.04 12.31
CA PHE A 107 -3.50 14.22 13.58
C PHE A 107 -2.63 13.94 14.83
N GLY A 108 -1.53 13.21 14.69
CA GLY A 108 -0.70 12.75 15.82
C GLY A 108 0.41 13.69 16.29
N GLY A 109 0.61 14.84 15.64
CA GLY A 109 1.66 15.81 15.98
C GLY A 109 1.11 17.06 16.66
N ASN A 110 1.44 17.26 17.94
CA ASN A 110 1.30 18.50 18.74
C ASN A 110 0.31 19.57 18.22
N SER A 111 -0.90 19.56 18.78
CA SER A 111 -1.72 20.65 19.36
C SER A 111 -1.61 22.11 18.87
N LYS A 112 -1.06 22.40 17.70
CA LYS A 112 -1.29 23.65 16.97
C LYS A 112 -2.18 23.30 15.81
N LYS A 113 -3.35 23.94 15.71
CA LYS A 113 -4.36 23.72 14.65
C LYS A 113 -3.64 23.39 13.34
N PRO A 114 -3.70 22.14 12.85
CA PRO A 114 -2.99 21.79 11.64
C PRO A 114 -3.57 22.65 10.53
N GLY A 115 -2.74 23.51 9.93
CA GLY A 115 -3.08 24.08 8.64
C GLY A 115 -3.28 22.91 7.69
N ASN A 116 -4.44 22.84 7.03
CA ASN A 116 -4.67 21.82 6.01
C ASN A 116 -3.81 22.18 4.79
N HIS A 117 -2.62 21.60 4.71
CA HIS A 117 -1.73 21.73 3.56
C HIS A 117 -1.95 20.52 2.65
N LEU A 118 -2.57 20.75 1.50
CA LEU A 118 -2.75 19.74 0.46
C LEU A 118 -1.61 19.86 -0.56
N CYS A 119 -0.98 18.73 -0.90
CA CYS A 119 0.14 18.63 -1.85
C CYS A 119 -0.20 17.73 -3.04
#